data_AF-F7K0I5-F1
#
_entry.id   AF-F7K0I5-F1
#
_cell.length_a   1.000
_cell.length_b   1.000
_cell.length_c   1.000
_cell.angle_alpha   90.00
_cell.angle_beta   90.00
_cell.angle_gamma   90.00
#
_symmetry.space_group_name_H-M   'P 1'
#
loop_
_entity.id
_entity.type
_entity.pdbx_description
1 polymer ?
#
loop_
_entity_poly.entity_id
_entity_poly.type
_entity_poly.pdbx_seq_one_letter_code
_entity_poly.pdbx_strand_id
1 'polypeptide(L)'
;MRNRKQKIKYILLLCVFSMFLIASCKRSETGKTVESKEVINAQWENAAHTPYGKYPELVTYTLGKIVGSNNANLPVKATYEDNAYTRYLKERLNIQNEDVLEGENSDSYEEAVQILMEDQQLPDLLVVKGRETVKELVRRGMVEDLTTVYEECTTERIKEMYQSYGEALLESATFDGRLYALPDAEVDHGASLLWLRKDWMERLGLSDPVTLEEGMEIIR
;
A
#
# COMPACT_ATOMS: atom_id res chain seq x y z
N MET A 1 -18.58 61.30 -52.58
CA MET A 1 -18.33 59.83 -52.52
C MET A 1 -17.50 59.34 -51.32
N ARG A 2 -16.88 60.22 -50.50
CA ARG A 2 -16.03 59.83 -49.35
C ARG A 2 -16.81 59.41 -48.08
N ASN A 3 -17.99 59.98 -47.84
CA ASN A 3 -18.82 59.68 -46.65
C ASN A 3 -19.64 58.37 -46.71
N ARG A 4 -19.87 57.78 -47.90
CA ARG A 4 -20.56 56.47 -48.01
C ARG A 4 -19.62 55.30 -47.68
N LYS A 5 -18.34 55.40 -48.07
CA LYS A 5 -17.33 54.36 -47.78
C LYS A 5 -16.89 54.33 -46.30
N GLN A 6 -16.90 55.47 -45.60
CA GLN A 6 -16.66 55.50 -44.15
C GLN A 6 -17.83 54.92 -43.36
N LYS A 7 -19.08 55.20 -43.73
CA LYS A 7 -20.27 54.61 -43.06
C LYS A 7 -20.34 53.08 -43.24
N ILE A 8 -19.93 52.55 -44.39
CA ILE A 8 -19.87 51.10 -44.62
C ILE A 8 -18.76 50.42 -43.79
N LYS A 9 -17.62 51.09 -43.56
CA LYS A 9 -16.56 50.59 -42.67
C LYS A 9 -17.00 50.51 -41.21
N TYR A 10 -17.78 51.48 -40.71
CA TYR A 10 -18.30 51.43 -39.34
C TYR A 10 -19.42 50.40 -39.16
N ILE A 11 -20.24 50.15 -40.19
CA ILE A 11 -21.30 49.14 -40.14
C ILE A 11 -20.69 47.71 -40.19
N LEU A 12 -19.63 47.47 -40.96
CA LEU A 12 -18.92 46.19 -40.91
C LEU A 12 -18.14 45.98 -39.59
N LEU A 13 -17.61 47.04 -38.97
CA LEU A 13 -16.89 46.93 -37.69
C LEU A 13 -17.84 46.67 -36.50
N LEU A 14 -19.08 47.14 -36.57
CA LEU A 14 -20.13 46.86 -35.56
C LEU A 14 -20.74 45.45 -35.68
N CYS A 15 -20.69 44.83 -36.87
CA CYS A 15 -21.15 43.45 -37.06
C CYS A 15 -20.12 42.39 -36.64
N VAL A 16 -18.82 42.72 -36.58
CA VAL A 16 -17.77 41.77 -36.13
C VAL A 16 -17.58 41.80 -34.61
N PHE A 17 -17.99 42.86 -33.92
CA PHE A 17 -17.90 42.95 -32.45
C PHE A 17 -19.12 42.34 -31.71
N SER A 18 -20.17 41.96 -32.44
CA SER A 18 -21.40 41.37 -31.85
C SER A 18 -21.42 39.83 -31.85
N MET A 19 -20.35 39.17 -32.31
CA MET A 19 -20.25 37.70 -32.33
C MET A 19 -19.39 37.12 -31.18
N PHE A 20 -19.06 37.92 -30.16
CA PHE A 20 -18.23 37.50 -29.02
C PHE A 20 -18.92 37.49 -27.63
N LEU A 21 -20.23 37.72 -27.54
CA LEU A 21 -20.91 37.80 -26.25
C LEU A 21 -22.29 37.13 -26.25
N ILE A 22 -22.34 35.80 -26.38
CA ILE A 22 -23.37 34.99 -25.71
C ILE A 22 -22.77 33.67 -25.19
N ALA A 23 -21.70 33.76 -24.41
CA ALA A 23 -21.39 32.77 -23.38
C ALA A 23 -21.74 33.39 -22.00
N SER A 24 -23.01 33.75 -21.84
CA SER A 24 -23.60 34.06 -20.54
C SER A 24 -24.60 32.95 -20.21
N CYS A 25 -24.05 31.77 -19.91
CA CYS A 25 -24.74 30.83 -19.05
C CYS A 25 -24.18 31.01 -17.64
N LYS A 26 -25.04 31.60 -16.80
CA LYS A 26 -25.12 31.49 -15.35
C LYS A 26 -23.98 30.70 -14.69
N ARG A 27 -23.16 31.45 -13.98
CA ARG A 27 -22.34 30.99 -12.85
C ARG A 27 -23.28 30.32 -11.82
N SER A 28 -23.31 29.00 -11.89
CA SER A 28 -23.89 28.09 -10.90
C SER A 28 -22.72 27.28 -10.34
N GLU A 29 -22.77 27.06 -9.04
CA GLU A 29 -21.76 26.38 -8.23
C GLU A 29 -21.35 25.02 -8.82
N THR A 30 -20.04 24.77 -8.78
CA THR A 30 -19.37 23.46 -8.67
C THR A 30 -20.00 22.31 -9.47
N GLY A 31 -19.93 22.38 -10.80
CA GLY A 31 -20.20 21.23 -11.66
C GLY A 31 -18.99 20.30 -11.73
N LYS A 32 -19.09 19.09 -11.15
CA LYS A 32 -18.27 17.95 -11.59
C LYS A 32 -18.56 17.76 -13.09
N THR A 33 -17.54 17.92 -13.92
CA THR A 33 -17.58 17.47 -15.32
C THR A 33 -17.89 15.97 -15.29
N VAL A 34 -19.02 15.56 -15.85
CA VAL A 34 -19.33 14.13 -15.99
C VAL A 34 -18.40 13.61 -17.09
N GLU A 35 -17.32 12.93 -16.69
CA GLU A 35 -16.42 12.25 -17.62
C GLU A 35 -17.17 11.14 -18.36
N SER A 36 -16.82 10.89 -19.62
CA SER A 36 -17.48 9.83 -20.39
C SER A 36 -17.07 8.45 -19.87
N LYS A 37 -17.90 7.43 -20.13
CA LYS A 37 -17.61 6.05 -19.70
C LYS A 37 -16.29 5.54 -20.26
N GLU A 38 -15.93 5.94 -21.48
CA GLU A 38 -14.66 5.56 -22.10
C GLU A 38 -13.46 6.12 -21.33
N VAL A 39 -13.56 7.36 -20.83
CA VAL A 39 -12.49 7.99 -20.03
C VAL A 39 -12.34 7.29 -18.68
N ILE A 40 -13.46 7.00 -17.99
CA ILE A 40 -13.44 6.30 -16.71
C ILE A 40 -12.85 4.89 -16.86
N ASN A 41 -13.23 4.15 -17.90
CA ASN A 41 -12.68 2.82 -18.16
C ASN A 41 -11.18 2.87 -18.44
N ALA A 42 -10.70 3.87 -19.18
CA ALA A 42 -9.27 4.06 -19.42
C ALA A 42 -8.50 4.41 -18.14
N GLN A 43 -9.11 5.16 -17.21
CA GLN A 43 -8.52 5.44 -15.89
C GLN A 43 -8.45 4.17 -15.02
N TRP A 44 -9.49 3.33 -15.03
CA TRP A 44 -9.48 2.03 -14.37
C TRP A 44 -8.37 1.13 -14.91
N GLU A 45 -8.27 1.01 -16.24
CA GLU A 45 -7.23 0.22 -16.89
C GLU A 45 -5.83 0.73 -16.52
N ASN A 46 -5.62 2.04 -16.53
CA ASN A 46 -4.35 2.63 -16.13
C ASN A 46 -4.02 2.37 -14.65
N ALA A 47 -5.00 2.46 -13.76
CA ALA A 47 -4.83 2.17 -12.34
C ALA A 47 -4.47 0.70 -12.07
N ALA A 48 -5.06 -0.23 -12.83
CA ALA A 48 -4.80 -1.66 -12.70
C ALA A 48 -3.40 -2.08 -13.18
N HIS A 49 -2.74 -1.29 -14.04
CA HIS A 49 -1.50 -1.66 -14.71
C HIS A 49 -0.35 -0.68 -14.47
N THR A 50 -0.44 0.20 -13.46
CA THR A 50 0.66 1.11 -13.12
C THR A 50 0.82 1.32 -11.62
N PRO A 51 2.05 1.58 -11.12
CA PRO A 51 2.30 1.66 -9.68
C PRO A 51 1.61 2.85 -8.98
N TYR A 52 1.27 3.89 -9.74
CA TYR A 52 0.73 5.16 -9.22
C TYR A 52 -0.58 5.57 -9.88
N GLY A 53 -1.19 4.69 -10.68
CA GLY A 53 -2.47 4.99 -11.30
C GLY A 53 -3.55 5.08 -10.23
N LYS A 54 -4.15 6.27 -10.09
CA LYS A 54 -5.20 6.53 -9.10
C LYS A 54 -6.53 6.00 -9.61
N TYR A 55 -7.23 5.20 -8.80
CA TYR A 55 -8.55 4.72 -9.16
C TYR A 55 -9.56 5.88 -9.26
N PRO A 56 -10.42 5.90 -10.29
CA PRO A 56 -11.38 6.99 -10.50
C PRO A 56 -12.49 7.00 -9.45
N GLU A 57 -12.74 5.87 -8.80
CA GLU A 57 -13.67 5.71 -7.67
C GLU A 57 -12.94 5.07 -6.48
N LEU A 58 -13.49 5.25 -5.27
CA LEU A 58 -12.87 4.69 -4.06
C LEU A 58 -12.94 3.16 -4.10
N VAL A 59 -11.79 2.51 -4.10
CA VAL A 59 -11.69 1.06 -3.97
C VAL A 59 -11.51 0.71 -2.50
N THR A 60 -12.45 -0.05 -1.94
CA THR A 60 -12.30 -0.63 -0.60
C THR A 60 -11.85 -2.08 -0.74
N TYR A 61 -10.84 -2.48 0.02
CA TYR A 61 -10.35 -3.85 0.09
C TYR A 61 -10.36 -4.35 1.53
N THR A 62 -10.71 -5.61 1.71
CA THR A 62 -10.71 -6.29 3.00
C THR A 62 -9.31 -6.80 3.34
N LEU A 63 -8.92 -6.65 4.61
CA LEU A 63 -7.58 -6.99 5.08
C LEU A 63 -7.65 -7.86 6.34
N GLY A 64 -6.92 -8.97 6.32
CA GLY A 64 -6.55 -9.72 7.51
C GLY A 64 -5.09 -9.50 7.87
N LYS A 65 -4.81 -9.15 9.13
CA LYS A 65 -3.43 -8.92 9.60
C LYS A 65 -3.22 -9.18 11.09
N ILE A 66 -1.95 -9.32 11.45
CA ILE A 66 -1.50 -9.25 12.84
C ILE A 66 -1.39 -7.76 13.22
N VAL A 67 -1.92 -7.40 14.39
CA VAL A 67 -1.82 -6.03 14.93
C VAL A 67 -0.75 -5.95 16.00
N GLY A 68 -0.07 -4.80 16.07
CA GLY A 68 0.99 -4.58 17.04
C GLY A 68 0.43 -4.22 18.41
N SER A 69 1.13 -4.64 19.47
CA SER A 69 0.78 -4.26 20.85
C SER A 69 0.69 -2.74 21.00
N ASN A 70 -0.17 -2.28 21.92
CA ASN A 70 -0.39 -0.86 22.19
C ASN A 70 -0.78 -0.06 20.92
N ASN A 71 -1.64 -0.65 20.06
CA ASN A 71 -2.08 -0.04 18.79
C ASN A 71 -0.89 0.35 17.89
N ALA A 72 0.15 -0.50 17.84
CA ALA A 72 1.43 -0.23 17.19
C ALA A 72 2.07 1.14 17.55
N ASN A 73 1.76 1.69 18.73
CA ASN A 73 2.14 3.03 19.15
C ASN A 73 1.69 4.15 18.18
N LEU A 74 0.60 3.94 17.45
CA LEU A 74 -0.01 4.97 16.61
C LEU A 74 -0.42 6.19 17.46
N PRO A 75 -0.43 7.40 16.87
CA PRO A 75 -0.87 8.60 17.55
C PRO A 75 -2.25 8.43 18.19
N VAL A 76 -2.49 9.12 19.31
CA VAL A 76 -3.77 9.05 20.03
C VAL A 76 -4.92 9.38 19.06
N LYS A 77 -5.94 8.49 19.03
CA LYS A 77 -7.11 8.49 18.13
C LYS A 77 -6.88 7.97 16.70
N ALA A 78 -5.66 7.67 16.28
CA ALA A 78 -5.43 6.99 15.01
C ALA A 78 -5.77 5.50 15.13
N THR A 79 -6.36 4.94 14.09
CA THR A 79 -6.68 3.50 13.97
C THR A 79 -5.92 2.90 12.80
N TYR A 80 -6.00 1.58 12.66
CA TYR A 80 -5.42 0.91 11.51
C TYR A 80 -6.11 1.24 10.17
N GLU A 81 -7.35 1.73 10.21
CA GLU A 81 -8.11 2.17 9.03
C GLU A 81 -8.03 3.69 8.80
N ASP A 82 -7.76 4.48 9.86
CA ASP A 82 -7.59 5.93 9.79
C ASP A 82 -6.28 6.39 10.48
N ASN A 83 -5.21 6.43 9.69
CA ASN A 83 -3.91 6.95 10.09
C ASN A 83 -3.23 7.71 8.93
N ALA A 84 -2.01 8.20 9.17
CA ALA A 84 -1.28 8.98 8.18
C ALA A 84 -1.03 8.21 6.87
N TYR A 85 -0.80 6.89 6.95
CA TYR A 85 -0.55 6.04 5.78
C TYR A 85 -1.83 5.75 5.01
N THR A 86 -2.92 5.35 5.68
CA THR A 86 -4.19 5.07 4.99
C THR A 86 -4.75 6.31 4.31
N ARG A 87 -4.64 7.48 4.95
CA ARG A 87 -5.01 8.77 4.33
C ARG A 87 -4.13 9.11 3.13
N TYR A 88 -2.82 8.87 3.21
CA TYR A 88 -1.91 9.06 2.08
C TYR A 88 -2.27 8.15 0.90
N LEU A 89 -2.51 6.86 1.14
CA LEU A 89 -2.90 5.90 0.11
C LEU A 89 -4.26 6.26 -0.51
N LYS A 90 -5.23 6.68 0.31
CA LYS A 90 -6.53 7.18 -0.16
C LYS A 90 -6.39 8.42 -1.03
N GLU A 91 -5.54 9.37 -0.65
CA GLU A 91 -5.29 10.57 -1.45
C GLU A 91 -4.60 10.23 -2.77
N ARG A 92 -3.60 9.35 -2.75
CA ARG A 92 -2.75 9.04 -3.90
C ARG A 92 -3.35 8.06 -4.88
N LEU A 93 -3.96 6.99 -4.38
CA LEU A 93 -4.43 5.85 -5.17
C LEU A 93 -5.94 5.70 -5.13
N ASN A 94 -6.65 6.41 -4.25
CA ASN A 94 -8.10 6.26 -4.03
C ASN A 94 -8.48 4.86 -3.53
N ILE A 95 -7.67 4.33 -2.60
CA ILE A 95 -7.90 3.04 -1.94
C ILE A 95 -8.13 3.21 -0.44
N GLN A 96 -8.87 2.29 0.18
CA GLN A 96 -9.15 2.25 1.61
C GLN A 96 -9.17 0.80 2.08
N ASN A 97 -8.42 0.48 3.14
CA ASN A 97 -8.56 -0.81 3.81
C ASN A 97 -9.81 -0.84 4.70
N GLU A 98 -10.39 -2.03 4.80
CA GLU A 98 -11.36 -2.47 5.81
C GLU A 98 -10.77 -3.70 6.51
N ASP A 99 -10.47 -3.58 7.80
CA ASP A 99 -9.80 -4.62 8.56
C ASP A 99 -10.86 -5.62 9.10
N VAL A 100 -10.97 -6.78 8.44
CA VAL A 100 -12.00 -7.80 8.75
C VAL A 100 -11.49 -8.92 9.65
N LEU A 101 -10.17 -9.04 9.79
CA LEU A 101 -9.52 -9.98 10.69
C LEU A 101 -8.28 -9.35 11.33
N GLU A 102 -8.30 -9.19 12.64
CA GLU A 102 -7.16 -8.70 13.42
C GLU A 102 -6.81 -9.68 14.54
N GLY A 103 -5.52 -9.92 14.77
CA GLY A 103 -5.05 -10.67 15.93
C GLY A 103 -3.80 -10.05 16.54
N GLU A 104 -3.82 -9.81 17.85
CA GLU A 104 -2.65 -9.33 18.60
C GLU A 104 -1.62 -10.43 18.86
N ASN A 105 -2.08 -11.69 18.95
CA ASN A 105 -1.24 -12.86 19.11
C ASN A 105 -1.18 -13.64 17.77
N SER A 106 0.05 -13.88 17.31
CA SER A 106 0.35 -14.63 16.09
C SER A 106 -0.38 -15.96 16.02
N ASP A 107 -0.41 -16.72 17.11
CA ASP A 107 -0.95 -18.09 17.11
C ASP A 107 -2.47 -18.08 16.92
N SER A 108 -3.19 -17.22 17.65
CA SER A 108 -4.65 -17.08 17.49
C SER A 108 -5.05 -16.54 16.12
N TYR A 109 -4.20 -15.67 15.54
CA TYR A 109 -4.43 -15.15 14.20
C TYR A 109 -4.26 -16.25 13.15
N GLU A 110 -3.21 -17.08 13.27
CA GLU A 110 -2.99 -18.22 12.38
C GLU A 110 -4.15 -19.23 12.45
N GLU A 111 -4.66 -19.53 13.64
CA GLU A 111 -5.85 -20.37 13.79
C GLU A 111 -7.07 -19.79 13.06
N ALA A 112 -7.30 -18.48 13.18
CA ALA A 112 -8.38 -17.82 12.45
C ALA A 112 -8.18 -17.87 10.93
N VAL A 113 -6.94 -17.69 10.44
CA VAL A 113 -6.61 -17.86 9.03
C VAL A 113 -6.91 -19.28 8.55
N GLN A 114 -6.56 -20.31 9.32
CA GLN A 114 -6.88 -21.69 8.95
C GLN A 114 -8.40 -21.92 8.85
N ILE A 115 -9.20 -21.35 9.75
CA ILE A 115 -10.66 -21.42 9.67
C ILE A 115 -11.17 -20.77 8.39
N LEU A 116 -10.71 -19.54 8.06
CA LEU A 116 -11.12 -18.86 6.82
C LEU A 116 -10.67 -19.60 5.56
N MET A 117 -9.52 -20.29 5.61
CA MET A 117 -9.05 -21.15 4.52
C MET A 117 -9.95 -22.36 4.32
N GLU A 118 -10.44 -23.00 5.38
CA GLU A 118 -11.39 -24.11 5.30
C GLU A 118 -12.77 -23.64 4.81
N ASP A 119 -13.22 -22.46 5.27
CA ASP A 119 -14.52 -21.89 4.89
C ASP A 119 -14.52 -21.24 3.50
N GLN A 120 -13.36 -21.11 2.86
CA GLN A 120 -13.16 -20.41 1.58
C GLN A 120 -13.62 -18.94 1.62
N GLN A 121 -13.40 -18.27 2.75
CA GLN A 121 -13.80 -16.87 3.00
C GLN A 121 -12.58 -16.02 3.37
N LEU A 122 -11.55 -16.04 2.52
CA LEU A 122 -10.39 -15.18 2.72
C LEU A 122 -10.73 -13.72 2.40
N PRO A 123 -10.12 -12.75 3.12
CA PRO A 123 -10.13 -11.35 2.71
C PRO A 123 -9.35 -11.13 1.41
N ASP A 124 -9.52 -9.97 0.79
CA ASP A 124 -8.83 -9.59 -0.45
C ASP A 124 -7.30 -9.59 -0.27
N LEU A 125 -6.84 -9.15 0.91
CA LEU A 125 -5.43 -9.17 1.31
C LEU A 125 -5.27 -9.86 2.66
N LEU A 126 -4.24 -10.70 2.75
CA LEU A 126 -3.93 -11.43 3.97
C LEU A 126 -2.43 -11.36 4.27
N VAL A 127 -2.08 -10.89 5.47
CA VAL A 127 -0.73 -11.08 6.00
C VAL A 127 -0.65 -12.49 6.57
N VAL A 128 0.28 -13.30 6.08
CA VAL A 128 0.44 -14.69 6.53
C VAL A 128 1.83 -14.92 7.12
N LYS A 129 1.92 -15.88 8.03
CA LYS A 129 3.20 -16.25 8.62
C LYS A 129 3.87 -17.33 7.79
N GLY A 130 4.98 -16.93 7.20
CA GLY A 130 5.95 -17.83 6.59
C GLY A 130 5.47 -18.51 5.31
N ARG A 131 6.42 -19.20 4.69
CA ARG A 131 6.28 -19.80 3.37
C ARG A 131 5.29 -20.96 3.30
N GLU A 132 5.16 -21.76 4.36
CA GLU A 132 4.29 -22.94 4.33
C GLU A 132 2.81 -22.58 4.22
N THR A 133 2.37 -21.48 4.83
CA THR A 133 1.00 -20.97 4.68
C THR A 133 0.74 -20.55 3.23
N VAL A 134 1.67 -19.82 2.61
CA VAL A 134 1.58 -19.43 1.18
C VAL A 134 1.48 -20.67 0.28
N LYS A 135 2.35 -21.67 0.52
CA LYS A 135 2.35 -22.92 -0.25
C LYS A 135 1.00 -23.63 -0.19
N GLU A 136 0.37 -23.68 0.99
CA GLU A 136 -0.94 -24.31 1.14
C GLU A 136 -2.04 -23.52 0.42
N LEU A 137 -2.03 -22.19 0.52
CA LEU A 137 -2.95 -21.31 -0.21
C LEU A 137 -2.83 -21.51 -1.74
N VAL A 138 -1.60 -21.58 -2.26
CA VAL A 138 -1.33 -21.86 -3.68
C VAL A 138 -1.84 -23.24 -4.08
N ARG A 139 -1.56 -24.27 -3.27
CA ARG A 139 -2.03 -25.64 -3.52
C ARG A 139 -3.56 -25.74 -3.58
N ARG A 140 -4.25 -24.93 -2.79
CA ARG A 140 -5.72 -24.84 -2.77
C ARG A 140 -6.30 -23.88 -3.82
N GLY A 141 -5.47 -23.13 -4.54
CA GLY A 141 -5.92 -22.14 -5.52
C GLY A 141 -6.65 -20.96 -4.90
N MET A 142 -6.26 -20.55 -3.69
CA MET A 142 -6.92 -19.49 -2.92
C MET A 142 -6.22 -18.13 -3.00
N VAL A 143 -5.12 -18.04 -3.75
CA VAL A 143 -4.35 -16.81 -3.99
C VAL A 143 -4.08 -16.67 -5.47
N GLU A 144 -4.03 -15.42 -5.92
CA GLU A 144 -3.83 -15.07 -7.34
C GLU A 144 -2.35 -15.09 -7.74
N ASP A 145 -2.12 -15.29 -9.04
CA ASP A 145 -0.80 -15.11 -9.64
C ASP A 145 -0.45 -13.62 -9.71
N LEU A 146 0.52 -13.20 -8.89
CA LEU A 146 0.96 -11.82 -8.76
C LEU A 146 2.10 -11.47 -9.73
N THR A 147 2.55 -12.39 -10.60
CA THR A 147 3.74 -12.20 -11.44
C THR A 147 3.62 -10.94 -12.33
N THR A 148 2.50 -10.81 -13.05
CA THR A 148 2.27 -9.65 -13.93
C THR A 148 2.08 -8.36 -13.13
N VAL A 149 1.29 -8.42 -12.06
CA VAL A 149 1.04 -7.26 -11.20
C VAL A 149 2.33 -6.77 -10.55
N TYR A 150 3.20 -7.67 -10.12
CA TYR A 150 4.50 -7.31 -9.58
C TYR A 150 5.33 -6.56 -10.62
N GLU A 151 5.39 -7.04 -11.86
CA GLU A 151 6.19 -6.37 -12.90
C GLU A 151 5.65 -5.00 -13.31
N GLU A 152 4.33 -4.86 -13.45
CA GLU A 152 3.68 -3.66 -13.97
C GLU A 152 3.39 -2.62 -12.88
N CYS A 153 3.04 -3.07 -11.67
CA CYS A 153 2.51 -2.23 -10.59
C CYS A 153 3.49 -2.02 -9.44
N THR A 154 4.70 -2.59 -9.47
CA THR A 154 5.76 -2.17 -8.53
C THR A 154 6.68 -1.10 -9.13
N THR A 155 7.27 -0.32 -8.24
CA THR A 155 8.21 0.74 -8.62
C THR A 155 9.63 0.20 -8.69
N GLU A 156 10.50 0.82 -9.50
CA GLU A 156 11.93 0.46 -9.53
C GLU A 156 12.57 0.42 -8.14
N ARG A 157 12.19 1.36 -7.26
CA ARG A 157 12.66 1.36 -5.87
C ARG A 157 12.30 0.10 -5.09
N ILE A 158 11.09 -0.44 -5.29
CA ILE A 158 10.66 -1.69 -4.64
C ILE A 158 11.40 -2.88 -5.27
N LYS A 159 11.58 -2.89 -6.59
CA LYS A 159 12.36 -3.92 -7.28
C LYS A 159 13.81 -3.95 -6.82
N GLU A 160 14.46 -2.79 -6.74
CA GLU A 160 15.82 -2.61 -6.19
C GLU A 160 15.90 -3.09 -4.72
N MET A 161 14.88 -2.79 -3.92
CA MET A 161 14.80 -3.26 -2.54
C MET A 161 14.79 -4.79 -2.48
N TYR A 162 13.94 -5.48 -3.22
CA TYR A 162 13.94 -6.95 -3.28
C TYR A 162 15.26 -7.50 -3.80
N GLN A 163 15.81 -6.93 -4.88
CA GLN A 163 17.09 -7.33 -5.46
C GLN A 163 18.24 -7.24 -4.45
N SER A 164 18.19 -6.29 -3.52
CA SER A 164 19.23 -6.13 -2.48
C SER A 164 19.34 -7.32 -1.52
N TYR A 165 18.30 -8.15 -1.40
CA TYR A 165 18.30 -9.40 -0.61
C TYR A 165 18.72 -10.63 -1.43
N GLY A 166 19.02 -10.44 -2.73
CA GLY A 166 19.23 -11.53 -3.69
C GLY A 166 17.93 -12.19 -4.13
N GLU A 167 18.04 -13.26 -4.92
CA GLU A 167 16.87 -13.93 -5.54
C GLU A 167 16.03 -14.71 -4.53
N ALA A 168 16.66 -15.21 -3.45
CA ALA A 168 16.04 -16.11 -2.48
C ALA A 168 14.77 -15.56 -1.81
N LEU A 169 14.68 -14.23 -1.63
CA LEU A 169 13.53 -13.62 -0.97
C LEU A 169 12.26 -13.77 -1.83
N LEU A 170 12.27 -13.31 -3.08
CA LEU A 170 11.13 -13.46 -3.99
C LEU A 170 10.89 -14.92 -4.38
N GLU A 171 11.97 -15.72 -4.52
CA GLU A 171 11.85 -17.17 -4.76
C GLU A 171 11.10 -17.88 -3.64
N SER A 172 11.19 -17.39 -2.40
CA SER A 172 10.47 -17.99 -1.27
C SER A 172 8.95 -17.97 -1.45
N ALA A 173 8.42 -17.00 -2.21
CA ALA A 173 7.00 -16.86 -2.54
C ALA A 173 6.67 -17.27 -3.99
N THR A 174 7.63 -17.83 -4.72
CA THR A 174 7.47 -18.27 -6.10
C THR A 174 7.23 -19.78 -6.16
N PHE A 175 6.18 -20.19 -6.87
CA PHE A 175 5.82 -21.59 -7.07
C PHE A 175 5.60 -21.83 -8.57
N ASP A 176 6.24 -22.86 -9.11
CA ASP A 176 6.16 -23.20 -10.55
C ASP A 176 6.45 -22.01 -11.49
N GLY A 177 7.38 -21.14 -11.08
CA GLY A 177 7.81 -19.96 -11.84
C GLY A 177 6.86 -18.77 -11.76
N ARG A 178 5.85 -18.80 -10.88
CA ARG A 178 4.89 -17.71 -10.65
C ARG A 178 4.93 -17.20 -9.23
N LEU A 179 4.84 -15.89 -9.04
CA LEU A 179 4.85 -15.23 -7.75
C LEU A 179 3.45 -15.22 -7.14
N TYR A 180 3.29 -15.64 -5.89
CA TYR A 180 1.97 -15.74 -5.24
C TYR A 180 1.84 -14.95 -3.93
N ALA A 181 2.93 -14.37 -3.43
CA ALA A 181 2.92 -13.48 -2.28
C ALA A 181 4.04 -12.46 -2.40
N LEU A 182 3.94 -11.37 -1.64
CA LEU A 182 4.99 -10.37 -1.49
C LEU A 182 5.67 -10.61 -0.13
N PRO A 183 6.89 -11.18 -0.10
CA PRO A 183 7.63 -11.40 1.13
C PRO A 183 7.99 -10.09 1.81
N ASP A 184 8.07 -10.08 3.13
CA ASP A 184 8.57 -8.92 3.85
C ASP A 184 10.08 -8.74 3.62
N ALA A 185 10.49 -7.49 3.41
CA ALA A 185 11.87 -7.10 3.18
C ALA A 185 12.39 -6.36 4.41
N GLU A 186 12.69 -7.14 5.47
CA GLU A 186 13.17 -6.58 6.73
C GLU A 186 14.66 -6.23 6.68
N VAL A 187 14.98 -4.97 7.01
CA VAL A 187 16.35 -4.50 7.19
C VAL A 187 16.85 -5.03 8.53
N ASP A 188 17.35 -6.26 8.54
CA ASP A 188 18.10 -6.97 9.59
C ASP A 188 17.68 -6.68 11.05
N HIS A 189 17.30 -7.71 11.81
CA HIS A 189 17.01 -7.60 13.25
C HIS A 189 18.20 -7.10 14.09
N GLY A 190 19.36 -6.91 13.47
CA GLY A 190 20.61 -6.50 14.09
C GLY A 190 21.30 -7.69 14.72
N ALA A 191 22.55 -7.49 15.13
CA ALA A 191 23.27 -8.52 15.86
C ALA A 191 22.50 -8.89 17.14
N SER A 192 22.37 -10.19 17.42
CA SER A 192 21.87 -10.64 18.73
C SER A 192 22.79 -10.08 19.83
N LEU A 193 22.21 -9.30 20.75
CA LEU A 193 22.95 -8.65 21.82
C LEU A 193 22.78 -9.40 23.14
N LEU A 194 23.89 -9.59 23.88
CA LEU A 194 23.87 -10.04 25.26
C LEU A 194 23.82 -8.82 26.19
N TRP A 195 22.80 -8.75 27.05
CA TRP A 195 22.64 -7.71 28.07
C TRP A 195 22.82 -8.31 29.47
N LEU A 196 23.81 -7.80 30.22
CA LEU A 196 24.07 -8.21 31.60
C LEU A 196 23.79 -7.07 32.58
N ARG A 197 23.33 -7.42 33.78
CA ARG A 197 23.05 -6.46 34.86
C ARG A 197 24.35 -6.06 35.56
N LYS A 198 24.95 -4.96 35.10
CA LYS A 198 26.19 -4.40 35.66
C LYS A 198 26.12 -4.20 37.18
N ASP A 199 24.99 -3.73 37.69
CA ASP A 199 24.77 -3.51 39.11
C ASP A 199 24.76 -4.82 39.93
N TRP A 200 24.35 -5.94 39.34
CA TRP A 200 24.43 -7.25 40.00
C TRP A 200 25.85 -7.77 39.99
N MET A 201 26.56 -7.63 38.87
CA MET A 201 27.96 -8.01 38.75
C MET A 201 28.83 -7.28 39.77
N GLU A 202 28.64 -5.97 39.94
CA GLU A 202 29.36 -5.17 40.94
C GLU A 202 29.10 -5.64 42.37
N ARG A 203 27.84 -5.95 42.72
CA ARG A 203 27.48 -6.46 44.06
C ARG A 203 28.05 -7.85 44.34
N LEU A 204 28.24 -8.66 43.30
CA LEU A 204 28.80 -10.00 43.38
C LEU A 204 30.33 -10.02 43.19
N GLY A 205 30.95 -8.88 42.90
CA GLY A 205 32.39 -8.77 42.66
C GLY A 205 32.85 -9.42 41.34
N LEU A 206 31.96 -9.55 40.36
CA LEU A 206 32.24 -10.13 39.05
C LEU A 206 32.84 -9.06 38.11
N SER A 207 33.84 -9.46 37.32
CA SER A 207 34.45 -8.63 36.28
C SER A 207 33.59 -8.61 35.01
N ASP A 208 33.82 -7.60 34.16
CA ASP A 208 33.17 -7.52 32.86
C ASP A 208 33.65 -8.66 31.93
N PRO A 209 32.73 -9.38 31.25
CA PRO A 209 33.12 -10.47 30.38
C PRO A 209 33.74 -9.94 29.10
N VAL A 210 34.81 -10.59 28.66
CA VAL A 210 35.53 -10.32 27.41
C VAL A 210 35.20 -11.37 26.35
N THR A 211 34.65 -12.52 26.77
CA THR A 211 34.22 -13.62 25.89
C THR A 211 32.75 -13.99 26.13
N LEU A 212 32.15 -14.71 25.17
CA LEU A 212 30.80 -15.23 25.32
C LEU A 212 30.74 -16.25 26.46
N GLU A 213 31.75 -17.11 26.59
CA GLU A 213 31.84 -18.11 27.66
C GLU A 213 31.85 -17.47 29.05
N GLU A 214 32.60 -16.38 29.24
CA GLU A 214 32.58 -15.61 30.50
C GLU A 214 31.20 -14.99 30.75
N GLY A 215 30.57 -14.45 29.70
CA GLY A 215 29.20 -13.95 29.78
C GLY A 215 28.19 -15.02 30.21
N MET A 216 28.34 -16.25 29.70
CA MET A 216 27.50 -17.39 30.06
C MET A 216 27.77 -17.89 31.49
N GLU A 217 29.00 -17.83 31.98
CA GLU A 217 29.32 -18.16 33.38
C GLU A 217 28.71 -17.15 34.35
N ILE A 218 28.66 -15.86 34.00
CA ILE A 218 28.00 -14.83 34.81
C ILE A 218 26.48 -15.07 34.94
N ILE A 219 25.85 -15.69 33.93
CA ILE A 219 24.41 -16.01 33.93
C ILE A 219 24.07 -17.21 34.83
N ARG A 220 25.03 -18.11 35.05
CA ARG A 220 24.83 -19.41 35.72
C ARG A 220 24.56 -19.26 37.22
#